data_AF-A0A2H0WBR2-F1
#
_entry.id   AF-A0A2H0WBR2-F1
#
_cell.length_a   1.000
_cell.length_b   1.000
_cell.length_c   1.000
_cell.angle_alpha   90.00
_cell.angle_beta   90.00
_cell.angle_gamma   90.00
#
_symmetry.space_group_name_H-M   'P 1'
#
loop_
_entity.id
_entity.type
_entity.pdbx_description
1 polymer ?
#
loop_
_entity_poly.entity_id
_entity_poly.type
_entity_poly.pdbx_seq_one_letter_code
_entity_poly.pdbx_strand_id
1 'polypeptide(L)' 'MMTEEKVTILNELTDEELYGYIAERLKKGFRKKYRSDFRHGGFNFVFHNGRFVGVEEKLRHRAYWVSAKGQKVSVA' A
#
# COMPACT_ATOMS: atom_id res chain seq x y z
N MET A 1 20.16 8.02 -7.49
CA MET A 1 19.87 8.03 -8.94
C MET A 1 19.06 6.79 -9.25
N MET A 2 17.84 6.94 -9.78
CA MET A 2 17.13 5.80 -10.38
C MET A 2 17.77 5.58 -11.75
N THR A 3 18.29 4.37 -12.00
CA THR A 3 18.86 4.01 -13.30
C THR A 3 17.77 3.99 -14.37
N GLU A 4 18.09 4.45 -15.58
CA GLU A 4 17.13 4.63 -16.69
C GLU A 4 16.28 3.38 -16.97
N GLU A 5 16.87 2.20 -16.82
CA GLU A 5 16.19 0.89 -16.88
C GLU A 5 14.99 0.75 -15.95
N LYS A 6 15.06 1.30 -14.73
CA LYS A 6 13.94 1.24 -13.77
C LYS A 6 12.82 2.20 -14.14
N VAL A 7 13.09 3.25 -14.89
CA VAL A 7 12.07 4.21 -15.33
C VAL A 7 11.29 3.63 -16.50
N THR A 8 11.95 2.93 -17.42
CA THR A 8 11.29 2.24 -18.55
C THR A 8 10.29 1.19 -18.07
N ILE A 9 10.67 0.37 -17.08
CA ILE A 9 9.78 -0.66 -16.51
C ILE A 9 8.53 -0.03 -15.87
N LEU A 10 8.63 1.16 -15.29
CA LEU A 10 7.48 1.82 -14.64
C LEU A 10 6.44 2.36 -15.64
N ASN A 11 6.86 2.69 -16.87
CA ASN A 11 5.95 3.21 -17.90
C ASN A 11 5.15 2.10 -18.61
N GLU A 12 5.58 0.85 -18.49
CA GLU A 12 4.90 -0.31 -19.07
C GLU A 12 3.90 -0.95 -18.12
N LEU A 13 3.97 -0.60 -16.82
CA LEU A 13 3.06 -1.11 -15.81
C LEU A 13 1.73 -0.35 -15.86
N THR A 14 0.65 -1.09 -15.69
CA THR A 14 -0.64 -0.50 -15.35
C THR A 14 -0.57 0.15 -13.97
N ASP A 15 -1.46 1.12 -13.71
CA ASP A 15 -1.57 1.76 -12.39
C ASP A 15 -1.75 0.72 -11.27
N GLU A 16 -2.56 -0.31 -11.50
CA GLU A 16 -2.78 -1.40 -10.53
C GLU A 16 -1.49 -2.16 -10.20
N GLU A 17 -0.69 -2.51 -11.20
CA GLU A 17 0.58 -3.21 -10.99
C GLU A 17 1.60 -2.30 -10.29
N LEU A 18 1.64 -1.02 -10.66
CA LEU A 18 2.48 -0.02 -10.01
C LEU A 18 2.11 0.14 -8.53
N TYR A 19 0.83 0.30 -8.23
CA TYR A 19 0.35 0.38 -6.84
C TYR A 19 0.59 -0.92 -6.07
N GLY A 20 0.46 -2.08 -6.72
CA GLY A 20 0.81 -3.38 -6.15
C GLY A 20 2.28 -3.46 -5.74
N TYR A 21 3.19 -3.06 -6.63
CA TYR A 21 4.62 -2.99 -6.34
C TYR A 21 4.94 -2.01 -5.20
N ILE A 22 4.34 -0.83 -5.21
CA ILE A 22 4.51 0.17 -4.15
C ILE A 22 4.02 -0.40 -2.81
N ALA A 23 2.85 -1.05 -2.78
CA ALA A 23 2.30 -1.65 -1.58
C ALA A 23 3.25 -2.71 -1.00
N GLU A 24 3.82 -3.60 -1.82
CA GLU A 24 4.80 -4.59 -1.36
C GLU A 24 6.05 -3.95 -0.77
N ARG A 25 6.54 -2.86 -1.38
CA ARG A 25 7.68 -2.10 -0.85
C ARG A 25 7.35 -1.46 0.51
N LEU A 26 6.14 -0.90 0.66
CA LEU A 26 5.69 -0.30 1.92
C LEU A 26 5.50 -1.35 3.02
N LYS A 27 4.91 -2.51 2.72
CA LYS A 27 4.79 -3.65 3.66
C LYS A 27 6.16 -4.11 4.17
N LYS A 28 7.17 -4.21 3.30
CA LYS A 28 8.55 -4.54 3.71
C LYS A 28 9.13 -3.49 4.66
N GLY A 29 8.91 -2.21 4.37
CA GLY A 29 9.31 -1.10 5.24
C GLY A 29 8.65 -1.18 6.62
N PHE A 30 7.33 -1.40 6.64
CA PHE A 30 6.56 -1.61 7.86
C PHE A 30 7.12 -2.77 8.69
N ARG A 31 7.34 -3.94 8.08
CA ARG A 31 7.90 -5.11 8.76
C ARG A 31 9.26 -4.83 9.39
N LYS A 32 10.12 -4.09 8.68
CA LYS A 32 11.43 -3.69 9.22
C LYS A 32 11.31 -2.75 10.42
N LYS A 33 10.39 -1.78 10.36
CA LYS A 33 10.18 -0.76 11.41
C LYS A 33 9.53 -1.33 12.66
N TYR A 34 8.46 -2.10 12.50
CA TYR A 34 7.63 -2.58 13.61
C TYR A 34 7.85 -4.05 13.98
N ARG A 35 8.76 -4.76 13.27
CA ARG A 35 9.02 -6.20 13.44
C ARG A 35 7.75 -7.07 13.36
N SER A 36 6.75 -6.61 12.61
CA SER A 36 5.45 -7.24 12.48
C SER A 36 4.95 -7.17 11.04
N ASP A 37 4.20 -8.17 10.61
CA ASP A 37 3.67 -8.21 9.25
C ASP A 37 2.46 -7.29 9.10
N PHE A 38 2.42 -6.54 7.99
CA PHE A 38 1.25 -5.74 7.64
C PHE A 38 0.16 -6.66 7.07
N ARG A 39 -0.72 -7.16 7.94
CA ARG A 39 -1.77 -8.15 7.59
C ARG A 39 -3.04 -7.51 7.04
N HIS A 40 -3.56 -6.48 7.72
CA HIS A 40 -4.79 -5.81 7.33
C HIS A 40 -4.72 -4.31 7.61
N GLY A 41 -5.05 -3.50 6.61
CA GLY A 41 -4.92 -2.06 6.66
C GLY A 41 -4.82 -1.42 5.29
N GLY A 42 -4.44 -0.15 5.25
CA GLY A 42 -4.08 0.56 4.03
C GLY A 42 -2.89 1.49 4.23
N PHE A 43 -2.35 2.01 3.14
CA PHE A 43 -1.37 3.09 3.12
C PHE A 43 -2.03 4.32 2.50
N ASN A 44 -1.96 5.45 3.19
CA ASN A 44 -2.48 6.71 2.68
C ASN A 44 -1.32 7.54 2.13
N PHE A 45 -1.46 8.03 0.89
CA PHE A 45 -0.54 9.01 0.33
C PHE A 45 -1.02 10.40 0.76
N VAL A 46 -0.21 11.09 1.55
CA VAL A 46 -0.54 12.40 2.10
C VAL A 46 -0.02 13.50 1.18
N PHE A 47 -0.91 14.41 0.82
CA PHE A 47 -0.61 15.59 0.01
C PHE A 47 -0.93 16.87 0.78
N HIS A 48 -0.03 17.84 0.76
CA HIS A 48 -0.28 19.21 1.24
C HIS A 48 0.02 20.20 0.13
N ASN A 49 -0.90 21.12 -0.14
CA ASN A 49 -0.81 22.11 -1.23
C ASN A 49 -0.45 21.46 -2.59
N GLY A 50 -1.06 20.31 -2.90
CA GLY A 50 -0.82 19.56 -4.13
C GLY A 50 0.53 18.83 -4.20
N ARG A 51 1.36 18.90 -3.15
CA ARG A 51 2.67 18.22 -3.11
C ARG A 51 2.58 16.97 -2.24
N PHE A 52 3.21 15.91 -2.73
CA PHE A 52 3.38 14.68 -1.95
C PHE A 52 4.28 14.95 -0.74
N VAL A 53 3.79 14.65 0.45
CA VAL A 53 4.49 14.86 1.72
C VAL A 53 4.98 13.55 2.34
N GLY A 54 4.21 12.48 2.18
CA GLY A 54 4.61 11.19 2.72
C GLY A 54 3.54 10.12 2.65
N VAL A 55 3.84 8.98 3.26
CA VAL A 55 2.93 7.84 3.38
C VAL A 55 2.60 7.61 4.85
N GLU A 56 1.32 7.51 5.17
CA GLU A 56 0.85 7.10 6.49
C GLU A 56 0.36 5.65 6.47
N GLU A 57 0.74 4.89 7.49
CA GLU A 57 0.32 3.51 7.67
C GLU A 57 -0.97 3.44 8.50
N LYS A 58 -2.05 2.90 7.95
CA LYS A 58 -3.33 2.72 8.66
C LYS A 58 -3.59 1.24 8.90
N LEU A 59 -3.11 0.73 10.04
CA LEU A 59 -3.46 -0.60 10.51
C LEU A 59 -4.95 -0.67 10.83
N ARG A 60 -5.56 -1.79 10.46
CA ARG A 60 -6.93 -2.09 10.86
C ARG A 60 -6.91 -3.31 11.75
N HIS A 61 -7.36 -3.14 12.98
CA HIS A 61 -7.42 -4.21 13.98
C HIS A 61 -8.48 -5.28 13.67
N ARG A 62 -9.36 -5.06 12.68
CA ARG A 62 -10.39 -6.01 12.26
C ARG A 62 -10.28 -6.25 10.77
N ALA A 63 -10.06 -7.51 10.38
CA ALA A 63 -10.17 -7.95 9.01
C ALA A 63 -11.65 -8.00 8.64
N TYR A 64 -12.06 -7.13 7.70
CA TYR A 64 -13.38 -7.21 7.11
C TYR A 64 -13.25 -7.75 5.70
N TRP A 65 -13.83 -8.92 5.46
CA TRP A 65 -14.11 -9.36 4.11
C TRP A 65 -15.40 -8.67 3.68
N VAL A 66 -15.36 -7.95 2.55
CA VAL A 66 -16.58 -7.57 1.85
C VAL A 66 -16.88 -8.75 0.92
N SER A 67 -17.85 -9.58 1.30
CA SER A 67 -18.41 -10.58 0.38
C SER A 67 -18.88 -9.87 -0.89
N ALA A 68 -18.84 -10.53 -2.06
CA ALA A 68 -19.34 -9.99 -3.33
C ALA A 68 -20.79 -9.47 -3.27
N LYS A 69 -21.52 -9.74 -2.18
CA LYS A 69 -22.86 -9.24 -1.84
C LYS A 69 -22.88 -8.01 -0.90
N GLY A 70 -21.75 -7.33 -0.68
CA GLY A 70 -21.69 -6.11 0.14
C GLY A 70 -21.80 -6.32 1.65
N GLN A 71 -21.82 -7.56 2.15
CA GLN A 71 -21.83 -7.83 3.58
C GLN A 71 -20.42 -7.76 4.17
N LYS A 72 -20.23 -6.84 5.13
CA LYS A 72 -19.03 -6.75 5.97
C LYS A 72 -19.12 -7.81 7.06
N VAL A 73 -18.29 -8.84 6.99
CA VAL A 73 -18.14 -9.81 8.08
C VAL A 73 -16.86 -9.47 8.84
N SER A 74 -16.97 -9.16 10.13
CA SER A 74 -15.81 -9.03 11.01
C SER A 74 -15.32 -10.41 11.41
N VAL A 75 -14.05 -10.70 11.17
CA VAL A 75 -13.38 -11.87 11.74
C VAL A 75 -12.64 -11.42 12.99
N ALA A 76 -12.92 -12.06 14.12
CA ALA A 76 -12.22 -11.87 15.39
C ALA A 76 -10.86 -12.56 15.38
#